data_AF-R8BXK3-F1
#
_entry.id   AF-R8BXK3-F1
#
_cell.length_a   1.000
_cell.length_b   1.000
_cell.length_c   1.000
_cell.angle_alpha   90.00
_cell.angle_beta   90.00
_cell.angle_gamma   90.00
#
_symmetry.space_group_name_H-M   'P 1'
#
loop_
_entity.id
_entity.type
_entity.pdbx_description
1 polymer ?
#
loop_
_entity_poly.entity_id
_entity_poly.type
_entity_poly.pdbx_seq_one_letter_code
_entity_poly.pdbx_strand_id
1 'polypeptide(L)'
;MLPSFIDRAPSGKEEGSVIALDIGGSTMRVALIKLNPTANSVADRLKVERKQQWLIEQCVKELYADRFFDWIAQNVKTFFENQGMTIDGELSSIPLGLVWSFPLDQKMLNDGELKDMGKGFRVGLDLKGKSINACLSAAFERLVRLARMQLRFS
;
A
#
# COMPACT_ATOMS: atom_id res chain seq x y z
N MET A 1 12.96 -21.23 -5.51
CA MET A 1 11.87 -20.77 -4.64
C MET A 1 12.29 -19.45 -4.03
N LEU A 2 11.48 -18.40 -4.11
CA LEU A 2 11.79 -17.09 -3.53
C LEU A 2 11.36 -17.07 -2.05
N PRO A 3 12.20 -16.59 -1.10
CA PRO A 3 11.82 -16.48 0.31
C PRO A 3 10.81 -15.34 0.53
N SER A 4 9.76 -15.59 1.30
CA SER A 4 8.75 -14.58 1.67
C SER A 4 9.10 -13.76 2.91
N PHE A 5 10.15 -14.16 3.65
CA PHE A 5 10.56 -13.59 4.94
C PHE A 5 9.48 -13.65 6.04
N ILE A 6 8.45 -14.48 5.85
CA ILE A 6 7.48 -14.84 6.87
C ILE A 6 7.93 -16.17 7.46
N ASP A 7 8.46 -16.12 8.68
CA ASP A 7 9.01 -17.28 9.40
C ASP A 7 8.01 -17.90 10.39
N ARG A 8 6.86 -17.25 10.60
CA ARG A 8 5.85 -17.65 11.59
C ARG A 8 4.45 -17.57 11.00
N ALA A 9 3.64 -18.58 11.32
CA ALA A 9 2.21 -18.53 11.07
C ALA A 9 1.52 -17.55 12.06
N PRO A 10 0.36 -16.98 11.70
CA PRO A 10 -0.45 -16.21 12.63
C PRO A 10 -0.77 -17.01 13.89
N SER A 11 -0.61 -16.37 15.04
CA SER A 11 -0.87 -16.94 16.37
C SER A 11 -2.36 -16.90 16.75
N GLY A 12 -3.16 -16.07 16.07
CA GLY A 12 -4.55 -15.78 16.43
C GLY A 12 -4.68 -14.79 17.59
N LYS A 13 -3.56 -14.24 18.08
CA LYS A 13 -3.50 -13.22 19.14
C LYS A 13 -3.21 -11.82 18.60
N GLU A 14 -3.10 -11.66 17.27
CA GLU A 14 -2.88 -10.38 16.62
C GLU A 14 -4.05 -9.44 16.91
N GLU A 15 -3.75 -8.20 17.26
CA GLU A 15 -4.73 -7.18 17.61
C GLU A 15 -4.39 -5.82 16.98
N GLY A 16 -5.37 -4.93 16.94
CA GLY A 16 -5.20 -3.56 16.44
C GLY A 16 -5.78 -3.36 15.04
N SER A 17 -5.39 -2.26 14.40
CA SER A 17 -5.81 -1.93 13.05
C SER A 17 -4.62 -2.03 12.11
N VAL A 18 -4.85 -2.55 10.89
CA VAL A 18 -3.84 -2.66 9.84
C VAL A 18 -4.42 -2.26 8.50
N ILE A 19 -3.57 -1.81 7.59
CA ILE A 19 -3.96 -1.44 6.23
C ILE A 19 -3.43 -2.50 5.28
N ALA A 20 -4.30 -3.00 4.40
CA ALA A 20 -3.89 -3.82 3.28
C ALA A 20 -3.97 -2.99 2.00
N LEU A 21 -2.83 -2.83 1.32
CA LEU A 21 -2.70 -2.23 0.01
C LEU A 21 -2.39 -3.33 -1.00
N ASP A 22 -3.33 -3.66 -1.90
CA ASP A 22 -3.18 -4.71 -2.91
C ASP A 22 -3.06 -4.10 -4.30
N ILE A 23 -1.90 -4.29 -4.95
CA ILE A 23 -1.63 -3.85 -6.30
C ILE A 23 -1.60 -5.06 -7.23
N GLY A 24 -2.65 -5.17 -8.05
CA GLY A 24 -2.81 -6.18 -9.08
C GLY A 24 -2.48 -5.67 -10.49
N GLY A 25 -2.79 -6.48 -11.50
CA GLY A 25 -2.62 -6.09 -12.91
C GLY A 25 -3.74 -5.22 -13.48
N SER A 26 -4.91 -5.23 -12.85
CA SER A 26 -6.11 -4.52 -13.32
C SER A 26 -6.75 -3.65 -12.25
N THR A 27 -6.43 -3.88 -10.99
CA THR A 27 -7.03 -3.16 -9.86
C THR A 27 -6.02 -2.88 -8.78
N MET A 28 -6.19 -1.73 -8.13
CA MET A 28 -5.63 -1.43 -6.83
C MET A 28 -6.75 -1.52 -5.79
N ARG A 29 -6.46 -2.06 -4.61
CA ARG A 29 -7.40 -2.08 -3.47
C ARG A 29 -6.72 -1.57 -2.20
N VAL A 30 -7.50 -0.89 -1.39
CA VAL A 30 -7.11 -0.50 -0.03
C VAL A 30 -8.19 -1.00 0.92
N ALA A 31 -7.78 -1.59 2.03
CA ALA A 31 -8.68 -1.99 3.11
C ALA A 31 -8.13 -1.61 4.48
N LEU A 32 -9.00 -1.11 5.35
CA LEU A 32 -8.73 -0.97 6.78
C LEU A 32 -9.30 -2.21 7.49
N ILE A 33 -8.43 -2.94 8.16
CA ILE A 33 -8.75 -4.22 8.79
C ILE A 33 -8.56 -4.07 10.29
N LYS A 34 -9.55 -4.51 11.06
CA LYS A 34 -9.49 -4.61 12.52
C LYS A 34 -9.27 -6.06 12.93
N LEU A 35 -8.27 -6.28 13.76
CA LEU A 35 -7.96 -7.55 14.41
C LEU A 35 -8.37 -7.47 15.88
N ASN A 36 -9.17 -8.43 16.33
CA ASN A 36 -9.68 -8.51 17.69
C ASN A 36 -9.64 -9.97 18.19
N PRO A 37 -8.55 -10.40 18.85
CA PRO A 37 -8.37 -11.81 19.21
C PRO A 37 -9.36 -12.29 20.29
N THR A 38 -9.95 -11.35 21.06
CA THR A 38 -10.93 -11.66 22.11
C THR A 38 -12.36 -11.71 21.60
N ALA A 39 -12.60 -11.51 20.29
CA ALA A 39 -13.95 -11.57 19.73
C ALA A 39 -14.55 -12.98 19.82
N ASN A 40 -15.85 -13.02 20.15
CA ASN A 40 -16.60 -14.26 20.41
C ASN A 40 -16.78 -15.12 19.14
N SER A 41 -16.88 -14.50 17.96
CA SER A 41 -16.99 -15.21 16.68
C SER A 41 -15.70 -15.08 15.89
N VAL A 42 -15.36 -16.11 15.10
CA VAL A 42 -14.20 -16.09 14.20
C VAL A 42 -14.33 -14.98 13.15
N ALA A 43 -15.55 -14.70 12.70
CA ALA A 43 -15.84 -13.62 11.75
C ALA A 43 -15.55 -12.23 12.34
N ASP A 44 -15.71 -12.07 13.66
CA ASP A 44 -15.45 -10.79 14.34
C ASP A 44 -13.97 -10.64 14.76
N ARG A 45 -13.18 -11.71 14.70
CA ARG A 45 -11.73 -11.64 14.99
C ARG A 45 -10.95 -10.91 13.91
N LEU A 46 -11.44 -10.95 12.67
CA LEU A 46 -10.90 -10.19 11.54
C LEU A 46 -12.05 -9.53 10.81
N LYS A 47 -12.12 -8.21 10.92
CA LYS A 47 -13.16 -7.40 10.28
C LYS A 47 -12.54 -6.44 9.27
N VAL A 48 -12.98 -6.53 8.02
CA VAL A 48 -12.70 -5.49 7.02
C VAL A 48 -13.67 -4.33 7.31
N GLU A 49 -13.18 -3.29 7.98
CA GLU A 49 -14.02 -2.15 8.38
C GLU A 49 -14.40 -1.30 7.17
N ARG A 50 -13.43 -1.08 6.28
CA ARG A 50 -13.59 -0.28 5.06
C ARG A 50 -12.74 -0.88 3.95
N LYS A 51 -13.23 -0.74 2.71
CA LYS A 51 -12.47 -1.11 1.52
C LYS A 51 -12.85 -0.23 0.35
N GLN A 52 -11.88 0.05 -0.51
CA GLN A 52 -12.09 0.74 -1.79
C GLN A 52 -11.21 0.11 -2.86
N GLN A 53 -11.67 0.17 -4.10
CA GLN A 53 -10.98 -0.37 -5.27
C GLN A 53 -10.94 0.69 -6.37
N TRP A 54 -9.84 0.74 -7.11
CA TRP A 54 -9.65 1.55 -8.31
C TRP A 54 -9.22 0.65 -9.46
N LEU A 55 -9.70 0.96 -10.66
CA LEU A 55 -9.22 0.33 -11.88
C LEU A 55 -7.83 0.87 -12.21
N ILE A 56 -6.93 -0.01 -12.63
CA ILE A 56 -5.64 0.37 -13.20
C ILE A 56 -5.83 0.40 -14.71
N GLU A 57 -6.30 1.55 -15.19
CA GLU A 57 -6.51 1.82 -16.60
C GLU A 57 -5.19 1.87 -17.38
N GLN A 58 -5.28 1.77 -18.70
CA GLN A 58 -4.10 1.77 -19.57
C GLN A 58 -3.22 3.03 -19.38
N CYS A 59 -3.84 4.19 -19.19
CA CYS A 59 -3.11 5.44 -18.92
C CYS A 59 -2.29 5.38 -17.62
N VAL A 60 -2.76 4.63 -16.61
CA VAL A 60 -2.03 4.42 -15.35
C VAL A 60 -0.86 3.46 -15.56
N LYS A 61 -1.04 2.43 -16.40
CA LYS A 61 0.03 1.46 -16.73
C LYS A 61 1.17 2.10 -17.53
N GLU A 62 0.87 3.14 -18.29
CA GLU A 62 1.83 3.90 -19.08
C GLU A 62 2.61 4.95 -18.28
N LEU A 63 2.29 5.14 -17.00
CA LEU A 63 3.02 6.06 -16.13
C LEU A 63 4.46 5.59 -15.88
N TYR A 64 5.35 6.59 -15.76
CA TYR A 64 6.71 6.39 -15.25
C TYR A 64 6.70 6.13 -13.74
N ALA A 65 7.79 5.56 -13.23
CA ALA A 65 8.00 5.19 -11.82
C ALA A 65 7.37 6.17 -10.82
N ASP A 66 7.86 7.40 -10.76
CA ASP A 66 7.44 8.35 -9.73
C ASP A 66 5.94 8.66 -9.81
N ARG A 67 5.38 8.77 -11.03
CA ARG A 67 3.96 9.06 -11.24
C ARG A 67 3.06 7.89 -10.89
N PHE A 68 3.51 6.67 -11.12
CA PHE A 68 2.77 5.47 -10.72
C PHE A 68 2.68 5.37 -9.19
N PHE A 69 3.78 5.58 -8.48
CA PHE A 69 3.77 5.59 -7.01
C PHE A 69 3.02 6.80 -6.44
N ASP A 70 3.09 7.98 -7.08
CA ASP A 70 2.26 9.14 -6.72
C ASP A 70 0.76 8.81 -6.86
N TRP A 71 0.36 8.11 -7.93
CA TRP A 71 -1.02 7.67 -8.14
C TRP A 71 -1.50 6.70 -7.03
N ILE A 72 -0.64 5.77 -6.60
CA ILE A 72 -0.92 4.90 -5.44
C ILE A 72 -1.13 5.75 -4.18
N ALA A 73 -0.17 6.60 -3.84
CA ALA A 73 -0.21 7.41 -2.63
C ALA A 73 -1.45 8.34 -2.60
N GLN A 74 -1.80 8.93 -3.74
CA GLN A 74 -2.99 9.79 -3.87
C GLN A 74 -4.29 9.02 -3.63
N ASN A 75 -4.44 7.80 -4.17
CA ASN A 75 -5.63 6.99 -3.93
C ASN A 75 -5.73 6.51 -2.47
N VAL A 76 -4.60 6.18 -1.85
CA VAL A 76 -4.55 5.87 -0.41
C VAL A 76 -5.00 7.08 0.40
N LYS A 77 -4.49 8.29 0.10
CA LYS A 77 -4.95 9.53 0.75
C LYS A 77 -6.46 9.73 0.60
N THR A 78 -6.98 9.65 -0.63
CA THR A 78 -8.41 9.83 -0.91
C THR A 78 -9.26 8.83 -0.12
N PHE A 79 -8.81 7.57 0.02
CA PHE A 79 -9.50 6.57 0.83
C PHE A 79 -9.68 7.01 2.28
N PHE A 80 -8.63 7.56 2.90
CA PHE A 80 -8.67 8.02 4.29
C PHE A 80 -9.43 9.32 4.47
N GLU A 81 -9.30 10.26 3.52
CA GLU A 81 -10.08 11.51 3.55
C GLU A 81 -11.59 11.23 3.48
N ASN A 82 -12.01 10.24 2.69
CA ASN A 82 -13.40 9.78 2.65
C ASN A 82 -13.90 9.19 3.99
N GLN A 83 -12.99 8.85 4.92
CA GLN A 83 -13.31 8.40 6.27
C GLN A 83 -13.13 9.50 7.33
N GLY A 84 -12.78 10.73 6.92
CA GLY A 84 -12.47 11.83 7.84
C GLY A 84 -11.11 11.69 8.54
N MET A 85 -10.23 10.83 8.04
CA MET A 85 -8.88 10.61 8.58
C MET A 85 -7.84 11.37 7.74
N THR A 86 -6.76 11.85 8.37
CA THR A 86 -5.64 12.50 7.67
C THR A 86 -4.40 11.61 7.62
N ILE A 87 -3.65 11.75 6.53
CA ILE A 87 -2.43 10.98 6.26
C ILE A 87 -1.28 11.30 7.22
N ASP A 88 -1.25 12.53 7.75
CA ASP A 88 -0.25 13.05 8.68
C ASP A 88 -0.67 12.95 10.16
N GLY A 89 -1.86 12.41 10.42
CA GLY A 89 -2.39 12.16 11.76
C GLY A 89 -2.48 10.66 12.05
N GLU A 90 -3.70 10.18 12.31
CA GLU A 90 -4.02 8.80 12.71
C GLU A 90 -3.42 7.75 11.78
N LEU A 91 -3.36 8.04 10.47
CA LEU A 91 -2.83 7.10 9.49
C LEU A 91 -1.36 6.75 9.68
N SER A 92 -0.55 7.73 10.11
CA SER A 92 0.89 7.54 10.29
C SER A 92 1.24 6.49 11.35
N SER A 93 0.28 6.14 12.21
CA SER A 93 0.42 5.14 13.27
C SER A 93 -0.06 3.74 12.89
N ILE A 94 -0.77 3.59 11.77
CA ILE A 94 -1.36 2.30 11.36
C ILE A 94 -0.39 1.56 10.43
N PRO A 95 0.04 0.33 10.76
CA PRO A 95 0.90 -0.47 9.90
C PRO A 95 0.24 -0.75 8.54
N LEU A 96 0.99 -0.54 7.46
CA LEU A 96 0.57 -0.85 6.09
C LEU A 96 1.30 -2.08 5.57
N GLY A 97 0.52 -3.10 5.19
CA GLY A 97 0.99 -4.26 4.44
C GLY A 97 0.75 -4.06 2.95
N LEU A 98 1.80 -4.24 2.14
CA LEU A 98 1.74 -4.17 0.69
C LEU A 98 1.67 -5.59 0.09
N VAL A 99 0.61 -5.86 -0.66
CA VAL A 99 0.47 -7.05 -1.51
C VAL A 99 0.82 -6.65 -2.93
N TRP A 100 1.93 -7.17 -3.43
CA TRP A 100 2.50 -6.81 -4.72
C TRP A 100 2.46 -8.00 -5.69
N SER A 101 1.55 -7.95 -6.67
CA SER A 101 1.29 -9.07 -7.60
C SER A 101 2.25 -9.14 -8.79
N PHE A 102 3.49 -8.69 -8.60
CA PHE A 102 4.52 -8.64 -9.64
C PHE A 102 5.86 -9.19 -9.12
N PRO A 103 6.76 -9.60 -10.02
CA PRO A 103 8.07 -10.10 -9.63
C PRO A 103 8.85 -9.10 -8.75
N LEU A 104 9.25 -9.57 -7.57
CA LEU A 104 10.04 -8.84 -6.58
C LEU A 104 11.15 -9.77 -6.09
N ASP A 105 12.39 -9.28 -6.10
CA ASP A 105 13.51 -9.97 -5.45
C ASP A 105 13.60 -9.44 -4.02
N GLN A 106 12.76 -10.03 -3.18
CA GLN A 106 12.59 -9.64 -1.79
C GLN A 106 13.90 -9.88 -1.01
N LYS A 107 14.36 -8.86 -0.28
CA LYS A 107 15.60 -8.91 0.51
C LYS A 107 15.33 -8.97 2.02
N MET A 108 14.15 -8.51 2.43
CA MET A 108 13.67 -8.49 3.80
C MET A 108 12.14 -8.42 3.83
N LEU A 109 11.53 -8.51 5.02
CA LEU A 109 10.06 -8.53 5.14
C LEU A 109 9.37 -7.31 4.53
N ASN A 110 9.97 -6.12 4.67
CA ASN A 110 9.39 -4.85 4.24
C ASN A 110 10.08 -4.25 3.00
N ASP A 111 10.97 -4.97 2.32
CA ASP A 111 11.63 -4.44 1.13
C ASP A 111 12.14 -5.50 0.15
N GLY A 112 12.28 -5.09 -1.09
CA GLY A 112 12.76 -5.91 -2.19
C GLY A 112 13.04 -5.07 -3.44
N GLU A 113 13.84 -5.64 -4.33
CA GLU A 113 14.11 -5.02 -5.61
C GLU A 113 13.02 -5.36 -6.62
N LEU A 114 12.43 -4.33 -7.19
CA LEU A 114 11.46 -4.44 -8.27
C LEU A 114 12.13 -5.05 -9.51
N LYS A 115 11.45 -6.01 -10.12
CA LYS A 115 11.81 -6.54 -11.43
C LYS A 115 10.73 -6.13 -12.44
N ASP A 116 10.84 -6.60 -13.67
CA ASP A 116 9.85 -6.31 -14.70
C ASP A 116 8.45 -6.76 -14.26
N MET A 117 7.50 -5.84 -14.31
CA MET A 117 6.12 -6.05 -13.89
C MET A 117 5.30 -6.76 -14.98
N GLY A 118 5.70 -6.70 -16.25
CA GLY A 118 4.89 -7.21 -17.36
C GLY A 118 3.49 -6.59 -17.39
N LYS A 119 2.49 -7.32 -17.93
CA LYS A 119 1.05 -6.95 -17.94
C LYS A 119 0.73 -5.54 -18.49
N GLY A 120 1.60 -5.01 -19.35
CA GLY A 120 1.48 -3.69 -19.98
C GLY A 120 1.97 -2.52 -19.13
N PHE A 121 2.60 -2.76 -17.97
CA PHE A 121 3.12 -1.71 -17.11
C PHE A 121 4.46 -1.20 -17.63
N ARG A 122 4.48 0.03 -18.17
CA ARG A 122 5.71 0.74 -18.58
C ARG A 122 6.68 0.89 -17.41
N VAL A 123 6.12 1.13 -16.23
CA VAL A 123 6.84 1.39 -14.99
C VAL A 123 7.89 0.31 -14.66
N GLY A 124 7.71 -0.93 -15.12
CA GLY A 124 8.68 -2.01 -14.94
C GLY A 124 10.07 -1.73 -15.56
N LEU A 125 10.13 -0.92 -16.62
CA LEU A 125 11.39 -0.51 -17.26
C LEU A 125 12.19 0.47 -16.39
N ASP A 126 11.50 1.37 -15.68
CA ASP A 126 12.10 2.42 -14.85
C ASP A 126 12.45 1.95 -13.43
N LEU A 127 11.93 0.78 -13.03
CA LEU A 127 11.97 0.28 -11.64
C LEU A 127 12.97 -0.85 -11.42
N LYS A 128 13.58 -1.39 -12.47
CA LYS A 128 14.48 -2.55 -12.34
C LYS A 128 15.61 -2.26 -11.35
N GLY A 129 15.66 -3.03 -10.25
CA GLY A 129 16.68 -2.91 -9.21
C GLY A 129 16.41 -1.82 -8.16
N LYS A 130 15.29 -1.11 -8.23
CA LYS A 130 14.90 -0.13 -7.19
C LYS A 130 14.17 -0.80 -6.04
N SER A 131 14.40 -0.28 -4.83
CA SER A 131 13.70 -0.67 -3.61
C SER A 131 12.22 -0.26 -3.69
N ILE A 132 11.32 -1.22 -3.53
CA ILE A 132 9.87 -0.97 -3.51
C ILE A 132 9.49 -0.09 -2.32
N ASN A 133 10.13 -0.31 -1.16
CA ASN A 133 9.89 0.49 0.03
C ASN A 133 10.28 1.95 -0.23
N ALA A 134 11.50 2.18 -0.73
CA ALA A 134 11.97 3.53 -1.04
C ALA A 134 11.07 4.26 -2.05
N CYS A 135 10.62 3.58 -3.11
CA CYS A 135 9.70 4.15 -4.08
C CYS A 135 8.36 4.56 -3.46
N LEU A 136 7.77 3.69 -2.63
CA LEU A 136 6.49 3.95 -1.99
C LEU A 136 6.61 5.04 -0.92
N SER A 137 7.61 4.97 -0.04
CA SER A 137 7.88 5.98 0.99
C SER A 137 8.08 7.36 0.38
N ALA A 138 8.88 7.47 -0.69
CA ALA A 138 9.12 8.75 -1.36
C ALA A 138 7.82 9.38 -1.91
N ALA A 139 6.88 8.57 -2.41
CA ALA A 139 5.59 9.07 -2.87
C ALA A 139 4.71 9.59 -1.72
N PHE A 140 4.65 8.84 -0.60
CA PHE A 140 3.94 9.30 0.59
C PHE A 140 4.56 10.57 1.20
N GLU A 141 5.89 10.68 1.24
CA GLU A 141 6.59 11.88 1.69
C GLU A 141 6.30 13.11 0.82
N ARG A 142 6.33 12.95 -0.51
CA ARG A 142 5.94 14.03 -1.45
C ARG A 142 4.51 14.49 -1.18
N LEU A 143 3.58 13.55 -0.98
CA LEU A 143 2.18 13.86 -0.73
C LEU A 143 1.97 14.65 0.57
N VAL A 144 2.59 14.20 1.67
CA VAL A 144 2.53 14.89 2.98
C VAL A 144 3.14 16.28 2.89
N ARG A 145 4.28 16.43 2.19
CA ARG A 145 4.92 17.73 1.99
C ARG A 145 4.01 18.70 1.23
N LEU A 146 3.34 18.24 0.18
CA LEU A 146 2.40 19.06 -0.60
C LEU A 146 1.20 19.51 0.25
N ALA A 147 0.62 18.60 1.03
CA ALA A 147 -0.50 18.93 1.94
C ALA A 147 -0.09 20.01 2.95
N ARG A 148 1.11 19.90 3.55
CA ARG A 148 1.64 20.89 4.49
C ARG A 148 1.93 22.25 3.85
N MET A 149 2.30 22.29 2.57
CA MET A 149 2.50 23.56 1.86
C MET A 149 1.18 24.27 1.58
N GLN A 150 0.11 23.55 1.25
CA GLN A 150 -1.21 24.13 1.03
C GLN A 150 -1.79 24.77 2.31
N LEU A 151 -1.49 24.23 3.49
CA LEU A 151 -1.91 24.77 4.78
C LEU A 151 -1.14 26.03 5.24
N ARG A 152 -0.06 26.42 4.54
CA ARG A 152 0.78 27.58 4.91
C ARG A 152 0.46 28.86 4.13
N PHE A 153 -0.53 28.81 3.24
CA PHE A 153 -1.06 30.01 2.60
C PHE A 153 -2.27 30.50 3.38
N SER A 154 -2.03 31.31 4.41
CA SER A 154 -3.02 32.15 5.09
C SER A 154 -2.42 33.51 5.40
#